data_AF-A0A4Y2HMA5-F1
#
_entry.id   AF-A0A4Y2HMA5-F1
#
_cell.length_a   1.000
_cell.length_b   1.000
_cell.length_c   1.000
_cell.angle_alpha   90.00
_cell.angle_beta   90.00
_cell.angle_gamma   90.00
#
_symmetry.space_group_name_H-M   'P 1'
#
loop_
_entity.id
_entity.type
_entity.pdbx_description
1 polymer ?
#
loop_
_entity_poly.entity_id
_entity_poly.type
_entity_poly.pdbx_seq_one_letter_code
_entity_poly.pdbx_strand_id
1 'polypeptide(L)'
;MLLTPMEKQPCFVPKLSLEEMAPRKSVVYFWSEADTLALIEKFPFKGHFWSDINKIWQEKVEDKVKDKISKLVFPESLKRRMNLIAKPVGLQIPEWKKFMEQCLCDSRESLDMHLLKELCWTSAGA
;
A
#
# COMPACT_ATOMS: atom_id res chain seq x y z
N MET A 1 -49.29 -10.62 -11.96
CA MET A 1 -48.31 -9.57 -12.33
C MET A 1 -47.30 -9.48 -11.20
N LEU A 2 -46.22 -10.27 -11.27
CA LEU A 2 -45.20 -10.32 -10.23
C LEU A 2 -44.00 -9.49 -10.70
N LEU A 3 -43.67 -8.46 -9.93
CA LEU A 3 -42.51 -7.59 -10.17
C LEU A 3 -41.24 -8.39 -9.87
N THR A 4 -40.38 -8.55 -10.87
CA THR A 4 -39.02 -9.07 -10.70
C THR A 4 -38.18 -8.05 -9.90
N PRO A 5 -37.38 -8.49 -8.91
CA PRO A 5 -36.43 -7.60 -8.25
C PRO A 5 -35.39 -7.14 -9.29
N MET A 6 -35.29 -5.83 -9.54
CA MET A 6 -34.14 -5.27 -10.22
C MET A 6 -32.91 -5.55 -9.36
N GLU A 7 -32.03 -6.44 -9.82
CA GLU A 7 -30.66 -6.50 -9.35
C GLU A 7 -30.06 -5.10 -9.51
N LYS A 8 -29.96 -4.37 -8.40
CA LYS A 8 -29.22 -3.11 -8.38
C LYS A 8 -27.75 -3.46 -8.61
N GLN A 9 -27.28 -3.31 -9.84
CA GLN A 9 -25.84 -3.30 -10.09
C GLN A 9 -25.21 -2.24 -9.17
N PRO A 10 -24.14 -2.56 -8.41
CA PRO A 10 -23.45 -1.56 -7.62
C PRO A 10 -22.86 -0.50 -8.56
N CYS A 11 -23.53 0.65 -8.62
CA CYS A 11 -23.30 1.72 -9.60
C CYS A 11 -22.06 2.60 -9.30
N PHE A 12 -21.16 2.20 -8.41
CA PHE A 12 -20.10 3.10 -7.94
C PHE A 12 -18.74 2.42 -7.71
N VAL A 13 -18.38 1.43 -8.53
CA VAL A 13 -16.97 1.07 -8.69
C VAL A 13 -16.47 1.80 -9.93
N PRO A 14 -15.57 2.81 -9.82
CA PRO A 14 -14.93 3.37 -10.98
C PRO A 14 -14.32 2.23 -11.79
N LYS A 15 -14.78 2.04 -13.03
CA LYS A 15 -14.15 1.07 -13.95
C LYS A 15 -12.79 1.66 -14.34
N LEU A 16 -11.78 1.42 -13.50
CA LEU A 16 -10.41 1.75 -13.82
C LEU A 16 -10.01 1.00 -15.09
N SER A 17 -9.35 1.69 -16.00
CA SER A 17 -8.78 1.05 -17.18
C SER A 17 -7.70 0.06 -16.77
N LEU A 18 -7.44 -0.96 -17.59
CA LEU A 18 -6.31 -1.87 -17.38
C LEU A 18 -4.98 -1.12 -17.26
N GLU A 19 -4.85 -0.03 -18.03
CA GLU A 19 -3.69 0.86 -18.01
C GLU A 19 -3.49 1.57 -16.67
N GLU A 20 -4.57 1.81 -15.90
CA GLU A 20 -4.50 2.36 -14.55
C GLU A 20 -4.34 1.27 -13.49
N MET A 21 -4.99 0.13 -13.66
CA MET A 21 -4.92 -0.98 -12.71
C MET A 21 -3.56 -1.64 -12.70
N ALA A 22 -2.98 -1.93 -13.86
CA ALA A 22 -1.75 -2.71 -13.96
C ALA A 22 -0.55 -2.05 -13.24
N PRO A 23 -0.27 -0.73 -13.38
CA PRO A 23 0.79 -0.08 -12.63
C PRO A 23 0.53 -0.07 -11.12
N ARG A 24 -0.73 0.09 -10.69
CA ARG A 24 -1.10 0.06 -9.27
C ARG A 24 -0.85 -1.31 -8.66
N LYS A 25 -1.35 -2.38 -9.30
CA LYS A 25 -1.10 -3.77 -8.86
C LYS A 25 0.39 -4.09 -8.81
N SER A 26 1.15 -3.66 -9.82
CA SER A 26 2.60 -3.89 -9.88
C SER A 26 3.33 -3.18 -8.74
N VAL A 27 2.94 -1.94 -8.41
CA VAL A 27 3.53 -1.21 -7.29
C VAL A 27 3.19 -1.86 -5.95
N VAL A 28 1.94 -2.27 -5.74
CA VAL A 28 1.52 -3.01 -4.54
C VAL A 28 2.31 -4.32 -4.41
N TYR A 29 2.57 -5.00 -5.52
CA TYR A 29 3.41 -6.20 -5.53
C TYR A 29 4.82 -5.92 -4.98
N PHE A 30 5.50 -4.84 -5.41
CA PHE A 30 6.83 -4.49 -4.87
C PHE A 30 6.81 -4.16 -3.37
N TRP A 31 5.72 -3.56 -2.88
CA TRP A 31 5.52 -3.32 -1.45
C TRP A 31 5.29 -4.62 -0.67
N SER A 32 4.79 -5.66 -1.32
CA SER A 32 4.45 -6.96 -0.74
C SER A 32 5.55 -8.02 -0.90
N GLU A 33 6.66 -7.69 -1.58
CA GLU A 33 7.81 -8.59 -1.69
C GLU A 33 8.45 -8.83 -0.32
N ALA A 34 8.96 -10.05 -0.10
CA ALA A 34 9.38 -10.52 1.21
C ALA A 34 10.50 -9.68 1.84
N ASP A 35 11.45 -9.21 1.04
CA ASP A 35 12.53 -8.33 1.48
C ASP A 35 12.02 -6.93 1.86
N THR A 36 11.06 -6.38 1.09
CA THR A 36 10.40 -5.11 1.45
C THR A 36 9.63 -5.28 2.76
N LEU A 37 8.83 -6.33 2.90
CA LEU A 37 8.06 -6.61 4.11
C LEU A 37 8.97 -6.79 5.34
N ALA A 38 10.12 -7.47 5.20
CA ALA A 38 11.10 -7.61 6.27
C ALA A 38 11.71 -6.26 6.71
N LEU A 39 11.88 -5.31 5.78
CA LEU A 39 12.31 -3.94 6.11
C LEU A 39 11.23 -3.18 6.87
N ILE A 40 9.97 -3.29 6.43
CA ILE A 40 8.83 -2.66 7.09
C ILE A 40 8.66 -3.23 8.50
N GLU A 41 8.75 -4.55 8.68
CA GLU A 41 8.59 -5.20 9.98
C GLU A 41 9.62 -4.71 11.00
N LYS A 42 10.88 -4.57 10.56
CA LYS A 42 11.99 -4.07 11.39
C LYS A 42 11.99 -2.54 11.55
N PHE A 43 11.07 -1.84 10.90
CA PHE A 43 11.03 -0.39 10.94
C PHE A 43 10.60 0.10 12.34
N PRO A 44 11.34 1.03 12.97
CA PRO A 44 11.02 1.51 14.31
C PRO A 44 9.87 2.53 14.26
N PHE A 45 8.62 2.06 14.22
CA PHE A 45 7.45 2.96 14.20
C PHE A 45 7.22 3.69 15.54
N LYS A 46 7.77 3.18 16.64
CA LYS A 46 7.59 3.75 17.99
C LYS A 46 8.64 4.82 18.30
N GLY A 47 8.22 5.88 19.00
CA GLY A 47 9.14 6.84 19.65
C GLY A 47 9.65 8.00 18.79
N HIS A 48 9.16 8.16 17.56
CA HIS A 48 9.58 9.23 16.64
C HIS A 48 8.44 10.21 16.34
N PHE A 49 8.76 11.49 16.14
CA PHE A 49 7.81 12.45 15.57
C PHE A 49 7.48 12.06 14.12
N TRP A 50 6.26 12.33 13.66
CA TRP A 50 5.79 11.94 12.33
C TRP A 50 6.70 12.44 11.19
N SER A 51 7.26 13.64 11.35
CA SER A 51 8.24 14.22 10.42
C SER A 51 9.50 13.36 10.28
N ASP A 52 10.00 12.82 11.40
CA ASP A 52 11.21 12.01 11.43
C ASP A 52 10.95 10.61 10.87
N ILE A 53 9.77 10.05 11.17
CA ILE A 53 9.30 8.78 10.62
C ILE A 53 9.27 8.85 9.09
N ASN A 54 8.68 9.90 8.51
CA ASN A 54 8.56 10.01 7.06
C ASN A 54 9.92 10.04 6.34
N LYS A 55 10.90 10.77 6.89
CA LYS A 55 12.23 10.84 6.28
C LYS A 55 12.95 9.50 6.38
N ILE A 56 12.95 8.88 7.56
CA ILE A 56 13.60 7.59 7.79
C ILE A 56 12.91 6.49 6.97
N TRP A 57 11.58 6.55 6.84
CA TRP A 57 10.78 5.65 6.01
C TRP A 57 11.15 5.76 4.54
N GLN A 58 11.25 7.00 4.04
CA GLN A 58 11.63 7.24 2.66
C GLN A 58 13.00 6.61 2.35
N GLU A 59 13.99 6.90 3.18
CA GLU A 59 15.38 6.45 2.99
C GLU A 59 15.54 4.93 3.15
N LYS A 60 14.86 4.32 4.13
CA LYS A 60 15.06 2.89 4.46
C LYS A 60 14.17 1.94 3.68
N VAL A 61 12.98 2.39 3.27
CA VAL A 61 11.95 1.50 2.70
C VAL A 61 11.49 1.98 1.33
N GLU A 62 11.00 3.22 1.20
CA GLU A 62 10.44 3.72 -0.07
C GLU A 62 11.48 3.71 -1.19
N ASP A 63 12.71 4.13 -0.91
CA ASP A 63 13.78 4.18 -1.90
C ASP A 63 14.20 2.77 -2.37
N LYS A 64 14.00 1.73 -1.56
CA LYS A 64 14.21 0.33 -1.99
C LYS A 64 13.15 -0.12 -2.98
N VAL A 65 11.89 0.28 -2.78
CA VAL A 65 10.81 0.02 -3.74
C VAL A 65 11.04 0.78 -5.05
N LYS A 66 11.46 2.05 -4.98
CA LYS A 66 11.81 2.84 -6.17
C LYS A 66 13.01 2.26 -6.92
N ASP A 67 14.03 1.77 -6.21
CA ASP A 67 15.18 1.08 -6.82
C ASP A 67 14.73 -0.15 -7.62
N LYS A 68 13.82 -0.97 -7.07
CA LYS A 68 13.22 -2.09 -7.80
C LYS A 68 12.48 -1.66 -9.07
N ILE A 69 11.68 -0.59 -8.99
CA ILE A 69 10.98 -0.02 -10.15
C ILE A 69 11.98 0.48 -11.20
N SER A 70 13.08 1.11 -10.78
CA SER A 70 14.10 1.66 -11.67
C SER A 70 14.79 0.57 -12.51
N LYS A 71 14.93 -0.64 -11.96
CA LYS A 71 15.56 -1.81 -12.58
C LYS A 71 14.67 -2.52 -13.62
N LEU A 72 13.38 -2.15 -13.72
CA LEU A 72 12.49 -2.75 -14.70
C LEU A 72 12.91 -2.40 -16.14
N VAL A 73 12.69 -3.32 -17.07
CA VAL A 73 12.93 -3.10 -18.51
C VAL A 73 11.69 -2.45 -19.13
N PHE A 74 11.26 -1.32 -18.56
CA PHE A 74 10.09 -0.55 -18.99
C PHE A 74 10.48 0.83 -19.55
N PRO A 75 9.60 1.48 -20.33
CA PRO A 75 9.79 2.87 -20.72
C PRO A 75 9.88 3.79 -19.50
N GLU A 76 10.71 4.83 -19.60
CA GLU A 76 10.95 5.77 -18.49
C GLU A 76 9.66 6.47 -18.02
N SER A 77 8.76 6.78 -18.95
CA SER A 77 7.44 7.35 -18.65
C SER A 77 6.61 6.44 -17.73
N LEU A 78 6.66 5.12 -17.95
CA LEU A 78 5.95 4.14 -17.13
C LEU A 78 6.59 4.00 -15.75
N LYS A 79 7.93 3.93 -15.67
CA LYS A 79 8.65 3.93 -14.39
C LYS A 79 8.32 5.18 -13.56
N ARG A 80 8.29 6.35 -14.20
CA ARG A 80 7.91 7.61 -13.56
C ARG A 80 6.49 7.55 -12.99
N ARG A 81 5.53 7.03 -13.76
CA ARG A 81 4.15 6.82 -13.31
C ARG A 81 4.08 5.86 -12.12
N MET A 82 4.82 4.75 -12.16
CA MET A 82 4.89 3.80 -11.05
C MET A 82 5.49 4.42 -9.79
N ASN A 83 6.55 5.24 -9.92
CA ASN A 83 7.14 5.97 -8.79
C ASN A 83 6.16 6.97 -8.15
N LEU A 84 5.32 7.63 -8.96
CA LEU A 84 4.26 8.52 -8.45
C LEU A 84 3.17 7.74 -7.67
N ILE A 85 2.99 6.45 -7.93
CA ILE A 85 2.07 5.56 -7.19
C ILE A 85 2.77 4.97 -5.97
N ALA A 86 4.06 4.66 -6.04
CA ALA A 86 4.81 4.03 -4.96
C ALA A 86 4.82 4.87 -3.68
N LYS A 87 4.98 6.19 -3.81
CA LYS A 87 4.98 7.12 -2.67
C LYS A 87 3.67 7.11 -1.88
N PRO A 88 2.48 7.36 -2.48
CA PRO A 88 1.24 7.35 -1.72
C PRO A 88 0.88 5.98 -1.13
N VAL A 89 1.25 4.87 -1.77
CA VAL A 89 1.10 3.53 -1.17
C VAL A 89 2.01 3.39 0.05
N GLY A 90 3.27 3.77 -0.08
CA GLY A 90 4.26 3.72 1.00
C GLY A 90 3.89 4.54 2.23
N LEU A 91 3.28 5.72 2.04
CA LEU A 91 2.84 6.58 3.15
C LEU A 91 1.62 6.02 3.89
N GLN A 92 0.74 5.28 3.21
CA GLN A 92 -0.41 4.67 3.85
C GLN A 92 -0.02 3.53 4.80
N ILE A 93 1.15 2.92 4.62
CA ILE A 93 1.64 1.84 5.48
C ILE A 93 1.84 2.26 6.95
N PRO A 94 2.70 3.27 7.25
CA PRO A 94 2.85 3.77 8.61
C PRO A 94 1.55 4.36 9.17
N GLU A 95 0.75 5.02 8.34
CA GLU A 95 -0.55 5.60 8.76
C GLU A 95 -1.52 4.51 9.22
N TRP A 96 -1.67 3.47 8.42
CA TRP A 96 -2.54 2.34 8.72
C TRP A 96 -2.05 1.58 9.96
N LYS A 97 -0.74 1.31 10.07
CA LYS A 97 -0.18 0.67 11.26
C LYS A 97 -0.47 1.46 12.53
N LYS A 98 -0.25 2.78 12.49
CA LYS A 98 -0.54 3.67 13.61
C LYS A 98 -2.03 3.67 13.97
N PHE A 99 -2.90 3.74 12.97
CA PHE A 99 -4.35 3.67 13.17
C PHE A 99 -4.76 2.36 13.85
N MET A 100 -4.22 1.23 13.39
CA MET A 100 -4.53 -0.07 13.97
C MET A 100 -3.96 -0.24 15.37
N GLU A 101 -2.73 0.22 15.63
CA GLU A 101 -2.18 0.26 16.99
C GLU A 101 -3.06 1.10 17.93
N GLN A 102 -3.61 2.23 17.46
CA GLN A 102 -4.56 3.04 18.24
C GLN A 102 -5.92 2.38 18.45
N CYS A 103 -6.46 1.69 17.43
CA CYS A 103 -7.72 0.96 17.54
C CYS A 103 -7.61 -0.30 18.40
N LEU A 104 -6.45 -0.95 18.42
CA LEU A 104 -6.17 -2.18 19.16
C LEU A 104 -5.55 -1.93 20.54
N CYS A 105 -5.43 -0.66 20.96
CA CYS A 105 -4.74 -0.21 22.19
C CYS A 105 -5.21 -0.85 23.52
N ASP A 106 -6.34 -1.58 23.53
CA ASP A 106 -6.73 -2.38 24.71
C ASP A 106 -6.00 -3.73 24.80
N SER A 107 -5.40 -4.20 23.70
CA SER A 107 -4.56 -5.41 23.67
C SER A 107 -3.08 -5.02 23.73
N ARG A 108 -2.34 -5.57 24.69
CA ARG A 108 -0.88 -5.38 24.85
C ARG A 108 -0.05 -6.02 23.73
N GLU A 109 -0.67 -6.35 22.61
CA GLU A 109 -0.11 -7.14 21.53
C GLU A 109 0.36 -6.21 20.40
N SER A 110 1.60 -6.41 19.95
CA SER A 110 2.08 -5.75 18.74
C SER A 110 1.31 -6.30 17.54
N LEU A 111 0.78 -5.42 16.70
CA LEU A 111 0.12 -5.80 15.45
C LEU A 111 1.05 -6.69 14.62
N ASP A 112 0.58 -7.90 14.31
CA ASP A 112 1.34 -8.83 13.46
C ASP A 112 1.43 -8.27 12.04
N MET A 113 2.67 -8.08 11.60
CA MET A 113 2.99 -7.62 10.26
C MET A 113 2.58 -8.61 9.17
N HIS A 114 2.32 -9.88 9.50
CA HIS A 114 1.70 -10.83 8.58
C HIS A 114 0.29 -10.42 8.13
N LEU A 115 -0.47 -9.69 8.96
CA LEU A 115 -1.77 -9.15 8.55
C LEU A 115 -1.62 -8.16 7.38
N LEU A 116 -0.47 -7.48 7.23
CA LEU A 116 -0.20 -6.59 6.09
C LEU A 116 -0.06 -7.31 4.76
N LYS A 117 0.19 -8.63 4.78
CA LYS A 117 0.12 -9.47 3.58
C LYS A 117 -1.32 -9.77 3.19
N GLU A 118 -2.22 -9.83 4.17
CA GLU A 118 -3.65 -10.09 3.96
C GLU A 118 -4.46 -8.81 3.69
N LEU A 119 -3.92 -7.66 4.09
CA LEU A 119 -4.51 -6.37 3.81
C LEU A 119 -4.27 -6.02 2.35
N CYS A 120 -5.30 -6.24 1.55
CA CYS A 120 -5.46 -5.60 0.27
C CYS A 120 -5.32 -4.08 0.46
N TRP A 121 -4.12 -3.58 0.16
CA TRP A 121 -3.79 -2.17 0.30
C TRP A 121 -4.77 -1.33 -0.55
N THR A 122 -5.72 -0.71 0.16
CA THR A 122 -6.66 0.34 -0.25
C THR A 122 -8.08 -0.06 -0.71
N SER A 123 -9.03 0.84 -0.41
CA SER A 123 -10.39 0.91 -0.96
C SER A 123 -10.46 1.17 -2.48
N ALA A 124 -9.30 1.40 -3.11
CA ALA A 124 -9.15 1.56 -4.56
C ALA A 124 -8.61 0.29 -5.26
N GLY A 125 -8.44 -0.80 -4.52
CA GLY A 125 -8.45 -2.16 -5.05
C GLY A 125 -7.11 -2.80 -5.36
N ALA A 126 -7.12 -4.12 -5.11
CA ALA A 126 -6.22 -5.12 -5.65
C ALA A 126 -6.37 -5.33 -7.16
#